data_AF-A0A1G4I7G1-F1
#
_entry.id   AF-A0A1G4I7G1-F1
#
_cell.length_a   1.000
_cell.length_b   1.000
_cell.length_c   1.000
_cell.angle_alpha   90.00
_cell.angle_beta   90.00
_cell.angle_gamma   90.00
#
_symmetry.space_group_name_H-M   'P 1'
#
loop_
_entity.id
_entity.type
_entity.pdbx_description
1 polymer ?
#
loop_
_entity_poly.entity_id
_entity_poly.type
_entity_poly.pdbx_seq_one_letter_code
_entity_poly.pdbx_strand_id
1 'polypeptide(L)'
;MPKHAQPKTKIALILSVLLLATTSRIEGAQGGALVKNEWLKLAKFTKNMAKVPPRARQLISQRYGTLKQLQLLHARAAAYTHFSNDNVTRASWLPIVIAFSQTLEDLSAELPDKAQQEIEAAAAAEFVRGGIAEFFSVATGAYNAA
;
A
#
# COMPACT_ATOMS: atom_id res chain seq x y z
N MET A 1 22.55 -8.30 22.06
CA MET A 1 22.22 -9.35 21.07
C MET A 1 21.29 -10.37 21.71
N PRO A 2 20.43 -11.08 20.97
CA PRO A 2 19.71 -10.68 19.75
C PRO A 2 18.21 -11.06 19.80
N LYS A 3 17.39 -10.50 18.91
CA LYS A 3 16.39 -11.30 18.18
C LYS A 3 16.00 -10.59 16.90
N HIS A 4 16.37 -11.24 15.80
CA HIS A 4 16.16 -10.81 14.43
C HIS A 4 14.69 -10.49 14.16
N ALA A 5 14.41 -9.22 13.81
CA ALA A 5 13.20 -8.89 13.10
C ALA A 5 13.32 -9.49 11.70
N GLN A 6 12.65 -10.62 11.51
CA GLN A 6 12.43 -11.27 10.22
C GLN A 6 11.00 -10.94 9.75
N PRO A 7 10.75 -9.78 9.09
CA PRO A 7 9.47 -9.52 8.43
C PRO A 7 9.42 -10.09 7.00
N LYS A 8 10.57 -10.42 6.39
CA LYS A 8 10.63 -10.90 4.99
C LYS A 8 10.15 -12.35 4.80
N THR A 9 10.20 -13.17 5.85
CA THR A 9 9.83 -14.59 5.77
C THR A 9 8.32 -14.79 5.69
N LYS A 10 7.49 -13.92 6.29
CA LYS A 10 6.05 -14.14 6.36
C LYS A 10 5.34 -13.94 5.01
N ILE A 11 5.75 -12.96 4.22
CA ILE A 11 5.17 -12.71 2.88
C ILE A 11 5.59 -13.82 1.91
N ALA A 12 6.86 -14.21 1.93
CA ALA A 12 7.36 -15.33 1.15
C ALA A 12 6.65 -16.64 1.52
N LEU A 13 6.44 -16.89 2.82
CA LEU A 13 5.72 -18.07 3.31
C LEU A 13 4.25 -18.08 2.86
N ILE A 14 3.57 -16.92 2.87
CA ILE A 14 2.19 -16.81 2.38
C ILE A 14 2.11 -17.07 0.87
N LEU A 15 3.07 -16.56 0.09
CA LEU A 15 3.18 -16.86 -1.35
C LEU A 15 3.47 -18.34 -1.61
N SER A 16 4.42 -18.94 -0.88
CA SER A 16 4.74 -20.37 -0.98
C SER A 16 3.56 -21.26 -0.60
N VAL A 17 2.79 -20.89 0.45
CA VAL A 17 1.58 -21.61 0.86
C VAL A 17 0.46 -21.46 -0.17
N LEU A 18 0.32 -20.30 -0.82
CA LEU A 18 -0.65 -20.11 -1.91
C LEU A 18 -0.29 -20.96 -3.15
N LEU A 19 1.00 -21.14 -3.44
CA LEU A 19 1.53 -22.02 -4.49
C LEU A 19 1.40 -23.52 -4.15
N LEU A 20 1.44 -23.89 -2.87
CA LEU A 20 1.27 -25.27 -2.39
C LEU A 20 -0.20 -25.68 -2.25
N ALA A 21 -1.11 -24.74 -2.04
CA ALA A 21 -2.56 -25.00 -1.94
C ALA A 21 -3.25 -25.27 -3.28
N THR A 22 -2.56 -25.09 -4.42
CA THR A 22 -3.09 -25.34 -5.77
C THR A 22 -2.84 -26.76 -6.30
N THR A 23 -2.64 -27.77 -5.43
CA THR A 23 -2.42 -29.18 -5.84
C THR A 23 -3.67 -29.88 -6.39
N SER A 24 -4.73 -29.16 -6.73
CA SER A 24 -5.72 -29.69 -7.68
C SER A 24 -4.99 -29.92 -9.01
N ARG A 25 -4.94 -31.16 -9.49
CA ARG A 25 -4.45 -31.47 -10.84
C ARG A 25 -5.21 -30.60 -11.83
N ILE A 26 -4.60 -29.52 -12.29
CA ILE A 26 -5.14 -28.72 -13.38
C ILE A 26 -4.88 -29.59 -14.61
N GLU A 27 -5.93 -30.25 -15.11
CA GLU A 27 -5.86 -30.93 -16.40
C GLU A 27 -5.57 -29.86 -17.45
N GLY A 28 -4.37 -29.90 -18.02
CA GLY A 28 -4.06 -29.13 -19.22
C GLY A 28 -4.99 -29.58 -20.35
N ALA A 29 -5.35 -28.66 -21.24
CA ALA A 29 -5.96 -29.06 -22.51
C ALA A 29 -4.98 -29.97 -23.29
N GLN A 30 -5.46 -30.69 -24.31
CA GLN A 30 -4.58 -31.46 -25.21
C GLN A 30 -3.37 -30.60 -25.63
N GLY A 31 -2.17 -31.16 -25.48
CA GLY A 31 -0.90 -30.43 -25.74
C GLY A 31 -0.34 -29.64 -24.55
N GLY A 32 -0.91 -29.77 -23.34
CA GLY A 32 -0.37 -29.13 -22.13
C GLY A 32 -0.71 -27.64 -21.99
N ALA A 33 -1.63 -27.12 -22.81
CA ALA A 33 -2.06 -25.73 -22.75
C ALA A 33 -2.90 -25.44 -21.50
N LEU A 34 -2.75 -24.24 -20.92
CA LEU A 34 -3.62 -23.78 -19.83
C LEU A 34 -5.06 -23.68 -20.31
N VAL A 35 -5.97 -24.37 -19.64
CA VAL A 35 -7.40 -24.28 -19.94
C VAL A 35 -7.92 -22.86 -19.71
N LYS A 36 -8.90 -22.45 -20.53
CA LYS A 36 -9.45 -21.08 -20.55
C LYS A 36 -9.83 -20.52 -19.19
N ASN A 37 -10.43 -21.37 -18.36
CA ASN A 37 -10.91 -20.98 -17.04
C ASN A 37 -9.76 -20.60 -16.09
N GLU A 38 -8.59 -21.24 -16.20
CA GLU A 38 -7.47 -20.98 -15.29
C GLU A 38 -6.69 -19.74 -15.71
N TRP A 39 -6.37 -19.57 -17.00
CA TRP A 39 -5.69 -18.34 -17.42
C TRP A 39 -6.57 -17.10 -17.26
N LEU A 40 -7.90 -17.23 -17.40
CA LEU A 40 -8.82 -16.12 -17.18
C LEU A 40 -8.83 -15.66 -15.70
N LYS A 41 -8.69 -16.57 -14.73
CA LYS A 41 -8.56 -16.22 -13.31
C LYS A 41 -7.30 -15.39 -13.07
N LEU A 42 -6.16 -15.83 -13.63
CA LEU A 42 -4.90 -15.11 -13.56
C LEU A 42 -4.98 -13.73 -14.23
N ALA A 43 -5.62 -13.63 -15.40
CA ALA A 43 -5.85 -12.35 -16.08
C ALA A 43 -6.76 -11.39 -15.29
N LYS A 44 -7.81 -11.91 -14.63
CA LYS A 44 -8.66 -11.10 -13.73
C LYS A 44 -7.87 -10.63 -12.51
N PHE A 45 -7.04 -11.49 -11.95
CA PHE A 45 -6.19 -11.17 -10.80
C PHE A 45 -5.17 -10.07 -11.13
N THR A 46 -4.45 -10.17 -12.24
CA THR A 46 -3.50 -9.13 -12.69
C THR A 46 -4.18 -7.80 -12.98
N LYS A 47 -5.41 -7.82 -13.51
CA LYS A 47 -6.23 -6.62 -13.70
C LYS A 47 -6.61 -5.96 -12.38
N ASN A 48 -6.91 -6.74 -11.34
CA ASN A 48 -7.18 -6.20 -10.01
C ASN A 48 -5.93 -5.62 -9.35
N MET A 49 -4.79 -6.31 -9.47
CA MET A 49 -3.49 -5.83 -8.98
C MET A 49 -3.07 -4.49 -9.60
N ALA A 50 -3.46 -4.24 -10.86
CA ALA A 50 -3.15 -2.98 -11.55
C ALA A 50 -3.72 -1.74 -10.82
N LYS A 51 -4.70 -1.93 -9.94
CA LYS A 51 -5.31 -0.85 -9.15
C LYS A 51 -4.51 -0.54 -7.88
N VAL A 52 -3.59 -1.40 -7.45
CA VAL A 52 -2.85 -1.24 -6.19
C VAL A 52 -1.90 -0.05 -6.25
N PRO A 53 -1.02 0.11 -7.26
CA PRO A 53 -0.12 1.27 -7.31
C PRO A 53 -0.81 2.65 -7.31
N PRO A 54 -1.84 2.92 -8.13
CA PRO A 54 -2.51 4.22 -8.08
C PRO A 54 -3.24 4.43 -6.74
N ARG A 55 -3.76 3.38 -6.10
CA ARG A 55 -4.39 3.47 -4.78
C ARG A 55 -3.37 3.76 -3.68
N ALA A 56 -2.22 3.10 -3.69
CA ALA A 56 -1.11 3.38 -2.78
C ALA A 56 -0.67 4.85 -2.89
N ARG A 57 -0.46 5.35 -4.12
CA ARG A 57 -0.15 6.77 -4.36
C ARG A 57 -1.23 7.70 -3.81
N GLN A 58 -2.51 7.37 -4.01
CA GLN A 58 -3.61 8.18 -3.50
C GLN A 58 -3.59 8.24 -1.97
N LEU A 59 -3.38 7.11 -1.29
CA LEU A 59 -3.32 7.04 0.18
C LEU A 59 -2.15 7.85 0.74
N ILE A 60 -0.97 7.75 0.12
CA ILE A 60 0.19 8.57 0.48
C ILE A 60 -0.16 10.06 0.34
N SER A 61 -0.68 10.46 -0.82
CA SER A 61 -1.05 11.86 -1.10
C SER A 61 -2.10 12.40 -0.11
N GLN A 62 -3.11 11.60 0.21
CA GLN A 62 -4.14 11.96 1.20
C GLN A 62 -3.53 12.23 2.57
N ARG A 63 -2.62 11.38 3.04
CA ARG A 63 -1.95 11.57 4.33
C ARG A 63 -1.12 12.86 4.36
N TYR A 64 -0.33 13.12 3.32
CA TYR A 64 0.39 14.39 3.19
C TYR A 64 -0.55 15.60 3.14
N GLY A 65 -1.69 15.47 2.45
CA GLY A 65 -2.72 16.50 2.39
C GLY A 65 -3.30 16.84 3.75
N THR A 66 -3.67 15.82 4.53
CA THR A 66 -4.15 15.98 5.91
C THR A 66 -3.11 16.67 6.80
N LEU A 67 -1.84 16.27 6.69
CA LEU A 67 -0.75 16.86 7.46
C LEU A 67 -0.60 18.36 7.15
N LYS A 68 -0.61 18.74 5.87
CA LYS A 68 -0.56 20.15 5.46
C LYS A 68 -1.75 20.96 5.99
N GLN A 69 -2.95 20.39 5.95
CA GLN A 69 -4.14 21.07 6.47
C GLN A 69 -4.06 21.28 7.99
N LEU A 70 -3.61 20.27 8.74
CA LEU A 70 -3.42 20.40 10.19
C LEU A 70 -2.32 21.41 10.53
N GLN A 71 -1.22 21.46 9.79
CA GLN A 71 -0.17 22.48 9.97
C GLN A 71 -0.71 23.89 9.77
N LEU A 72 -1.57 24.10 8.76
CA LEU A 72 -2.20 25.39 8.52
C LEU A 72 -3.16 25.78 9.66
N LEU A 73 -3.98 24.84 10.13
CA LEU A 73 -4.90 25.08 11.25
C LEU A 73 -4.14 25.36 12.56
N HIS A 74 -3.08 24.62 12.83
CA HIS A 74 -2.19 24.85 13.95
C HIS A 74 -1.58 26.25 13.91
N ALA A 75 -1.02 26.66 12.76
CA ALA A 75 -0.44 28.00 12.60
C ALA A 75 -1.48 29.11 12.84
N ARG A 76 -2.71 28.94 12.36
CA ARG A 76 -3.81 29.89 12.61
C ARG A 76 -4.17 29.95 14.09
N ALA A 77 -4.33 28.81 14.76
CA ALA A 77 -4.65 28.75 16.19
C ALA A 77 -3.52 29.36 17.05
N ALA A 78 -2.26 29.09 16.70
CA ALA A 78 -1.10 29.68 17.35
C ALA A 78 -1.07 31.21 17.18
N ALA A 79 -1.39 31.72 15.99
CA ALA A 79 -1.50 33.16 15.74
C ALA A 79 -2.59 33.81 16.60
N TYR A 80 -3.78 33.20 16.73
CA TYR A 80 -4.83 33.70 17.63
C TYR A 80 -4.37 33.75 19.09
N THR A 81 -3.60 32.76 19.53
CA THR A 81 -3.07 32.72 20.89
C THR A 81 -2.01 33.82 21.13
N HIS A 82 -1.12 34.04 20.14
CA HIS A 82 0.00 34.97 20.24
C HIS A 82 -0.42 36.44 20.09
N PHE A 83 -1.34 36.74 19.17
CA PHE A 83 -1.77 38.11 18.85
C PHE A 83 -3.05 38.55 19.55
N SER A 84 -3.74 37.66 20.29
CA SER A 84 -4.90 38.07 21.09
C SER A 84 -4.45 38.93 22.28
N ASN A 85 -5.02 40.13 22.39
CA ASN A 85 -4.93 40.99 23.57
C ASN A 85 -5.95 40.60 24.66
N ASP A 86 -6.89 39.70 24.35
CA ASP A 86 -7.85 39.15 25.30
C ASP A 86 -7.34 37.84 25.93
N ASN A 87 -7.23 37.84 27.26
CA ASN A 87 -6.82 36.69 28.06
C ASN A 87 -7.84 35.54 28.01
N VAL A 88 -9.13 35.82 27.86
CA VAL A 88 -10.18 34.78 27.77
C VAL A 88 -10.03 34.02 26.46
N THR A 89 -9.88 34.74 25.35
CA THR A 89 -9.56 34.15 24.03
C THR A 89 -8.24 33.38 24.07
N ARG A 90 -7.16 33.92 24.66
CA ARG A 90 -5.89 33.19 24.76
C ARG A 90 -6.03 31.88 25.54
N ALA A 91 -6.74 31.90 26.66
CA ALA A 91 -6.95 30.72 27.50
C ALA A 91 -7.81 29.64 26.80
N SER A 92 -8.77 30.02 25.95
CA SER A 92 -9.60 29.06 25.22
C SER A 92 -8.90 28.44 24.01
N TRP A 93 -7.98 29.15 23.36
CA TRP A 93 -7.24 28.66 22.20
C TRP A 93 -5.99 27.83 22.54
N LEU A 94 -5.36 28.07 23.70
CA LEU A 94 -4.13 27.36 24.08
C LEU A 94 -4.27 25.82 24.09
N PRO A 95 -5.33 25.22 24.67
CA PRO A 95 -5.52 23.76 24.59
C PRO A 95 -5.67 23.24 23.17
N ILE A 96 -6.29 24.02 22.26
CA ILE A 96 -6.47 23.66 20.85
C ILE A 96 -5.11 23.61 20.14
N VAL A 97 -4.23 24.58 20.40
CA VAL A 97 -2.86 24.60 19.85
C VAL A 97 -2.07 23.38 20.31
N ILE A 98 -2.17 23.00 21.59
CA ILE A 98 -1.50 21.82 22.15
C ILE A 98 -2.03 20.55 21.50
N ALA A 99 -3.36 20.40 21.38
CA ALA A 99 -3.97 19.23 20.74
C ALA A 99 -3.54 19.08 19.27
N PHE A 100 -3.47 20.19 18.52
CA PHE A 100 -2.92 20.17 17.16
C PHE A 100 -1.44 19.79 17.13
N SER A 101 -0.62 20.28 18.05
CA SER A 101 0.81 19.92 18.13
C SER A 101 0.98 18.41 18.35
N GLN A 102 0.25 17.83 19.30
CA GLN A 102 0.29 16.39 19.58
C GLN A 102 -0.16 15.58 18.36
N THR A 103 -1.28 15.98 17.74
CA THR A 103 -1.81 15.30 16.55
C THR A 103 -0.83 15.38 15.38
N LEU A 104 -0.15 16.51 15.20
CA LEU A 104 0.88 16.69 14.17
C LEU A 104 2.11 15.84 14.41
N GLU A 105 2.55 15.71 15.66
CA GLU A 105 3.66 14.85 16.06
C GLU A 105 3.34 13.38 15.76
N ASP A 106 2.19 12.89 16.21
CA ASP A 106 1.74 11.51 15.98
C ASP A 106 1.65 11.19 14.49
N LEU A 107 0.96 12.04 13.71
CA LEU A 107 0.82 11.85 12.26
C LEU A 107 2.15 11.93 11.52
N SER A 108 3.06 12.80 11.95
CA SER A 108 4.39 12.92 11.33
C SER A 108 5.26 11.71 11.63
N ALA A 109 5.14 11.14 12.83
CA ALA A 109 5.85 9.93 13.23
C ALA A 109 5.34 8.69 12.47
N GLU A 110 4.04 8.57 12.24
CA GLU A 110 3.45 7.43 11.51
C GLU A 110 3.64 7.50 9.99
N LEU A 111 3.82 8.70 9.42
CA LEU A 111 3.80 8.90 7.97
C LEU A 111 4.84 8.07 7.22
N PRO A 112 6.12 7.98 7.64
CA PRO A 112 7.13 7.19 6.93
C PRO A 112 6.76 5.71 6.86
N ASP A 113 6.31 5.12 7.97
CA ASP A 113 5.94 3.71 8.04
C ASP A 113 4.72 3.41 7.17
N LYS A 114 3.71 4.27 7.21
CA LYS A 114 2.52 4.12 6.37
C LYS A 114 2.84 4.31 4.90
N ALA A 115 3.67 5.30 4.55
CA ALA A 115 4.09 5.49 3.17
C ALA A 115 4.91 4.30 2.65
N GLN A 116 5.80 3.75 3.49
CA GLN A 116 6.60 2.57 3.17
C GLN A 116 5.71 1.35 2.94
N GLN A 117 4.70 1.12 3.78
CA GLN A 117 3.72 0.03 3.59
C GLN A 117 2.99 0.12 2.24
N GLU A 118 2.57 1.33 1.84
CA GLU A 118 1.90 1.55 0.55
C GLU A 118 2.86 1.36 -0.64
N ILE A 119 4.13 1.79 -0.51
CA ILE A 119 5.17 1.56 -1.52
C ILE A 119 5.45 0.06 -1.68
N GLU A 120 5.60 -0.67 -0.58
CA GLU A 120 5.83 -2.11 -0.59
C GLU A 120 4.65 -2.87 -1.20
N ALA A 121 3.42 -2.48 -0.88
CA ALA A 121 2.22 -3.05 -1.49
C ALA A 121 2.18 -2.82 -3.01
N ALA A 122 2.52 -1.61 -3.47
CA ALA A 122 2.61 -1.29 -4.89
C ALA A 122 3.71 -2.12 -5.59
N ALA A 123 4.89 -2.22 -4.97
CA ALA A 123 6.01 -2.99 -5.51
C ALA A 123 5.68 -4.49 -5.59
N ALA A 124 5.07 -5.06 -4.56
CA ALA A 124 4.64 -6.45 -4.54
C ALA A 124 3.59 -6.74 -5.62
N ALA A 125 2.62 -5.83 -5.80
CA ALA A 125 1.60 -5.97 -6.83
C ALA A 125 2.20 -5.96 -8.25
N GLU A 126 3.14 -5.05 -8.53
CA GLU A 126 3.80 -4.99 -9.84
C GLU A 126 4.78 -6.15 -10.06
N PHE A 127 5.48 -6.62 -9.02
CA PHE A 127 6.32 -7.82 -9.12
C PHE A 127 5.50 -9.05 -9.56
N VAL A 128 4.35 -9.29 -8.91
CA VAL A 128 3.48 -10.41 -9.28
C VAL A 128 2.85 -10.21 -10.66
N ARG A 129 2.42 -8.99 -11.01
CA ARG A 129 1.93 -8.69 -12.37
C ARG A 129 2.97 -8.97 -13.44
N GLY A 130 4.23 -8.58 -13.21
CA GLY A 130 5.34 -8.85 -14.11
C GLY A 130 5.54 -10.34 -14.33
N GLY A 131 5.59 -11.12 -13.25
CA GLY A 131 5.76 -12.58 -13.35
C GLY A 131 4.61 -13.27 -14.09
N ILE A 132 3.36 -12.84 -13.88
CA ILE A 132 2.21 -13.40 -14.63
C ILE A 132 2.25 -12.98 -16.11
N ALA A 133 2.67 -11.74 -16.41
CA ALA A 133 2.80 -11.28 -17.79
C ALA A 133 3.88 -12.06 -18.55
N GLU A 134 5.04 -12.30 -17.91
CA GLU A 134 6.11 -13.14 -18.46
C GLU A 134 5.63 -14.57 -18.68
N PHE A 135 4.94 -15.15 -17.69
CA PHE A 135 4.33 -16.47 -17.82
C PHE A 135 3.43 -16.58 -19.06
N PHE A 136 2.52 -15.60 -19.26
CA PHE A 136 1.65 -15.60 -20.43
C PHE A 136 2.40 -15.39 -21.74
N SER A 137 3.47 -14.59 -21.75
CA SER A 137 4.31 -14.40 -22.94
C SER A 137 4.99 -15.70 -23.35
N VAL A 138 5.62 -16.41 -22.39
CA VAL A 138 6.28 -17.70 -22.64
C VAL A 138 5.26 -18.76 -23.07
N ALA A 139 4.13 -18.87 -22.38
CA ALA A 139 3.10 -19.87 -22.69
C ALA A 139 2.51 -19.65 -24.10
N THR A 140 2.25 -18.41 -24.49
CA THR A 140 1.73 -18.08 -25.83
C THR A 140 2.79 -18.35 -26.91
N GLY A 141 4.06 -18.02 -26.63
CA GLY A 141 5.17 -18.32 -27.54
C GLY A 141 5.35 -19.82 -27.78
N ALA A 142 5.29 -20.63 -26.72
CA ALA A 142 5.37 -22.08 -26.82
C ALA A 142 4.19 -22.68 -27.61
N TYR A 143 2.97 -22.18 -27.39
CA TYR A 143 1.79 -22.63 -28.14
C TYR A 143 1.89 -22.35 -29.64
N ASN A 144 2.40 -21.17 -30.02
CA ASN A 144 2.57 -20.80 -31.43
C ASN A 144 3.73 -21.53 -32.13
N ALA A 145 4.63 -22.15 -31.36
CA ALA A 145 5.78 -22.89 -31.88
C ALA A 145 5.54 -24.41 -31.99
N ALA A 146 4.40 -24.90 -31.47
CA ALA A 146 3.93 -26.28 -31.55
C ALA A 146 3.02 -26.49 -32.76
#